data_AF-A0A1H1LGH8-F1
#
_entry.id   AF-A0A1H1LGH8-F1
#
_cell.length_a   1.000
_cell.length_b   1.000
_cell.length_c   1.000
_cell.angle_alpha   90.00
_cell.angle_beta   90.00
_cell.angle_gamma   90.00
#
_symmetry.space_group_name_H-M   'P 1'
#
loop_
_entity.id
_entity.type
_entity.pdbx_description
1 polymer ?
#
loop_
_entity_poly.entity_id
_entity_poly.type
_entity_poly.pdbx_seq_one_letter_code
_entity_poly.pdbx_strand_id
1 'polypeptide(L)'
;MKIYTYLLIASIFLNTSCKNTAEDQQKSEIDSNDKTIQKLEGEALLDTVESQTLKYFWDYAEPNSGLARERFHPDGNYPLNDQNIITTGGSGFGLMALIAGIDRKFIPREEGIKRLDKIADFLAKADRYHGAWSHWIDGETGKTQPFGQKDNGGDLVETSFLAQGFIVIREYLKNGTDQEKAVAAKYDELWKGIDWNWYTNNKDVLYWHWSPDYKWEMNFPLEGYNETLITYIMAAASPTHSISADAYHKGWARNGAIVSHNSKYGLPLILKHNYAEEFGGPLFWAHYSYLGLNPKGLSDEYADYWELNKNHVMIDYLYCVKNPNQFEGYGENVWGLTASYTKEKDGSIGYTAHSPNNDRGVISPTAAISSIPYTPKQSLAAMSYFYNELNDLTWGPAGFYDAFSLVGEDWVAPQYLAIDQGPMVVMIENYRSGLIWDLFMGADEVKQGLDKLGFKY
;
A
#
# COMPACT_ATOMS: atom_id res chain seq x y z
N MET A 1 -41.15 8.93 -72.37
CA MET A 1 -39.77 8.39 -72.35
C MET A 1 -39.87 7.03 -71.66
N LYS A 2 -39.83 5.96 -72.45
CA LYS A 2 -40.34 4.63 -72.11
C LYS A 2 -39.20 3.73 -71.67
N ILE A 3 -39.35 3.02 -70.54
CA ILE A 3 -38.51 1.87 -70.20
C ILE A 3 -39.39 0.63 -70.28
N TYR A 4 -38.88 -0.36 -70.99
CA TYR A 4 -39.57 -1.53 -71.52
C TYR A 4 -39.67 -2.67 -70.51
N THR A 5 -40.81 -3.35 -70.53
CA THR A 5 -41.06 -4.66 -69.93
C THR A 5 -40.98 -5.73 -71.01
N TYR A 6 -40.10 -6.74 -70.86
CA TYR A 6 -40.10 -8.04 -71.54
C TYR A 6 -39.14 -8.96 -70.74
N LEU A 7 -39.15 -10.29 -70.76
CA LEU A 7 -40.10 -11.37 -71.00
C LEU A 7 -39.31 -12.65 -70.68
N LEU A 8 -39.99 -13.64 -70.10
CA LEU A 8 -39.76 -15.09 -70.16
C LEU A 8 -38.56 -15.63 -70.98
N ILE A 9 -37.78 -16.59 -70.44
CA ILE A 9 -37.65 -17.99 -70.94
C ILE A 9 -36.50 -18.73 -70.22
N ALA A 10 -36.85 -19.93 -69.76
CA ALA A 10 -35.99 -20.96 -69.19
C ALA A 10 -35.23 -21.75 -70.26
N SER A 11 -34.07 -22.32 -69.92
CA SER A 11 -33.49 -23.60 -70.40
C SER A 11 -32.17 -23.85 -69.64
N ILE A 12 -32.08 -24.81 -68.72
CA ILE A 12 -31.91 -26.27 -68.89
C ILE A 12 -30.44 -26.69 -69.17
N PHE A 13 -29.82 -27.17 -68.09
CA PHE A 13 -29.07 -28.44 -67.94
C PHE A 13 -27.57 -28.60 -68.31
N LEU A 14 -26.92 -29.34 -67.39
CA LEU A 14 -25.72 -30.19 -67.51
C LEU A 14 -24.37 -29.45 -67.50
N ASN A 15 -23.31 -29.85 -66.79
CA ASN A 15 -22.97 -31.09 -66.11
C ASN A 15 -21.77 -30.83 -65.17
N THR A 16 -21.76 -31.53 -64.03
CA THR A 16 -20.61 -32.12 -63.29
C THR A 16 -19.19 -31.54 -63.50
N SER A 17 -18.52 -31.13 -62.42
CA SER A 17 -17.48 -31.93 -61.75
C SER A 17 -16.67 -31.10 -60.73
N CYS A 18 -16.13 -31.81 -59.74
CA CYS A 18 -15.46 -31.38 -58.51
C CYS A 18 -14.31 -30.37 -58.66
N LYS A 19 -14.28 -29.37 -57.76
CA LYS A 19 -13.14 -28.93 -56.92
C LYS A 19 -13.47 -27.55 -56.32
N ASN A 20 -13.74 -27.49 -55.01
CA ASN A 20 -13.86 -26.21 -54.30
C ASN A 20 -12.59 -25.99 -53.46
N THR A 21 -11.82 -25.00 -53.87
CA THR A 21 -10.84 -24.26 -53.06
C THR A 21 -10.96 -22.80 -53.44
N ALA A 22 -11.06 -21.92 -52.42
CA ALA A 22 -10.86 -20.46 -52.44
C ALA A 22 -11.86 -19.67 -53.32
N GLU A 23 -12.51 -18.58 -52.94
CA GLU A 23 -12.60 -17.63 -51.81
C GLU A 23 -14.05 -17.10 -51.95
N ASP A 24 -14.82 -16.72 -50.92
CA ASP A 24 -14.72 -15.42 -50.29
C ASP A 24 -15.92 -15.28 -49.33
N GLN A 25 -15.71 -15.51 -48.03
CA GLN A 25 -16.58 -15.04 -46.95
C GLN A 25 -15.71 -14.81 -45.72
N GLN A 26 -14.90 -13.76 -45.77
CA GLN A 26 -14.20 -13.26 -44.60
C GLN A 26 -15.18 -12.41 -43.78
N LYS A 27 -16.01 -13.08 -42.97
CA LYS A 27 -16.65 -12.46 -41.81
C LYS A 27 -15.83 -12.90 -40.61
N SER A 28 -15.15 -11.94 -39.99
CA SER A 28 -14.32 -12.11 -38.81
C SER A 28 -15.09 -12.81 -37.69
N GLU A 29 -14.81 -14.09 -37.48
CA GLU A 29 -14.95 -14.69 -36.15
C GLU A 29 -13.89 -14.01 -35.29
N ILE A 30 -14.34 -13.04 -34.50
CA ILE A 30 -13.59 -12.55 -33.36
C ILE A 30 -13.50 -13.73 -32.42
N ASP A 31 -12.27 -14.20 -32.25
CA ASP A 31 -11.82 -15.18 -31.27
C ASP A 31 -12.35 -14.76 -29.89
N SER A 32 -13.50 -15.32 -29.48
CA SER A 32 -13.95 -15.28 -28.10
C SER A 32 -13.05 -16.23 -27.33
N ASN A 33 -11.84 -15.77 -27.01
CA ASN A 33 -11.03 -16.37 -25.97
C ASN A 33 -11.80 -16.18 -24.65
N ASP A 34 -12.67 -17.13 -24.37
CA ASP A 34 -13.18 -17.37 -23.03
C ASP A 34 -11.95 -17.76 -22.20
N LYS A 35 -11.27 -16.75 -21.64
CA LYS A 35 -10.12 -16.94 -20.76
C LYS A 35 -10.66 -17.57 -19.49
N THR A 36 -10.81 -18.88 -19.48
CA THR A 36 -11.09 -19.61 -18.24
C THR A 36 -9.91 -19.38 -17.29
N ILE A 37 -10.11 -18.54 -16.29
CA ILE A 37 -9.10 -18.25 -15.29
C ILE A 37 -8.89 -19.51 -14.46
N GLN A 38 -7.64 -19.91 -14.30
CA GLN A 38 -7.31 -21.02 -13.42
C GLN A 38 -7.61 -20.60 -11.99
N LYS A 39 -8.55 -21.30 -11.33
CA LYS A 39 -8.81 -21.05 -9.90
C LYS A 39 -7.57 -21.39 -9.07
N LEU A 40 -7.19 -20.48 -8.17
CA LEU A 40 -6.03 -20.62 -7.29
C LEU A 40 -6.43 -20.58 -5.82
N GLU A 41 -5.71 -21.36 -5.00
CA GLU A 41 -5.85 -21.41 -3.55
C GLU A 41 -4.48 -21.61 -2.88
N GLY A 42 -4.42 -21.40 -1.57
CA GLY A 42 -3.23 -21.65 -0.75
C GLY A 42 -1.98 -20.92 -1.25
N GLU A 43 -0.84 -21.60 -1.25
CA GLU A 43 0.44 -21.02 -1.65
C GLU A 43 0.46 -20.53 -3.11
N ALA A 44 -0.26 -21.19 -4.03
CA ALA A 44 -0.28 -20.76 -5.43
C ALA A 44 -1.00 -19.41 -5.60
N LEU A 45 -2.08 -19.18 -4.84
CA LEU A 45 -2.76 -17.89 -4.78
C LEU A 45 -1.84 -16.83 -4.15
N LEU A 46 -1.20 -17.15 -3.02
CA LEU A 46 -0.27 -16.23 -2.35
C LEU A 46 0.88 -15.82 -3.25
N ASP A 47 1.58 -16.78 -3.89
CA ASP A 47 2.66 -16.49 -4.83
C ASP A 47 2.18 -15.62 -6.01
N THR A 48 0.98 -15.87 -6.53
CA THR A 48 0.42 -15.09 -7.65
C THR A 48 0.09 -13.67 -7.23
N VAL A 49 -0.56 -13.49 -6.09
CA VAL A 49 -0.92 -12.18 -5.54
C VAL A 49 0.33 -11.39 -5.20
N GLU A 50 1.28 -12.00 -4.49
CA GLU A 50 2.52 -11.35 -4.06
C GLU A 50 3.40 -10.95 -5.27
N SER A 51 3.68 -11.89 -6.19
CA SER A 51 4.56 -11.64 -7.34
C SER A 51 3.96 -10.68 -8.36
N GLN A 52 2.64 -10.70 -8.59
CA GLN A 52 1.99 -9.74 -9.49
C GLN A 52 1.94 -8.34 -8.86
N THR A 53 1.63 -8.24 -7.55
CA THR A 53 1.60 -6.95 -6.85
C THR A 53 2.98 -6.30 -6.78
N LEU A 54 4.04 -7.11 -6.61
CA LEU A 54 5.43 -6.67 -6.63
C LEU A 54 5.82 -5.92 -7.93
N LYS A 55 5.16 -6.19 -9.06
CA LYS A 55 5.42 -5.48 -10.32
C LYS A 55 5.18 -3.98 -10.22
N TYR A 56 4.31 -3.52 -9.31
CA TYR A 56 4.14 -2.10 -9.03
C TYR A 56 5.48 -1.42 -8.70
N PHE A 57 6.29 -2.07 -7.86
CA PHE A 57 7.56 -1.56 -7.35
C PHE A 57 8.76 -1.95 -8.22
N TRP A 58 8.59 -2.94 -9.09
CA TRP A 58 9.67 -3.45 -9.94
C TRP A 58 9.58 -2.95 -11.38
N ASP A 59 8.49 -3.31 -12.08
CA ASP A 59 8.26 -3.02 -13.50
C ASP A 59 7.71 -1.60 -13.70
N TYR A 60 6.85 -1.13 -12.80
CA TYR A 60 6.13 0.14 -12.92
C TYR A 60 6.70 1.28 -12.06
N ALA A 61 7.85 1.06 -11.43
CA ALA A 61 8.59 2.10 -10.72
C ALA A 61 8.98 3.27 -11.64
N GLU A 62 9.20 4.44 -11.06
CA GLU A 62 9.68 5.59 -11.82
C GLU A 62 11.10 5.30 -12.34
N PRO A 63 11.37 5.42 -13.65
CA PRO A 63 12.56 4.86 -14.27
C PRO A 63 13.87 5.56 -13.90
N ASN A 64 13.88 6.84 -13.49
CA ASN A 64 15.10 7.56 -13.13
C ASN A 64 15.54 7.27 -11.68
N SER A 65 14.63 7.36 -10.73
CA SER A 65 14.85 7.13 -9.30
C SER A 65 14.83 5.65 -8.93
N GLY A 66 14.00 4.85 -9.60
CA GLY A 66 13.66 3.48 -9.21
C GLY A 66 12.69 3.38 -8.03
N LEU A 67 12.18 4.51 -7.54
CA LEU A 67 11.24 4.61 -6.42
C LEU A 67 9.79 4.38 -6.88
N ALA A 68 8.89 4.20 -5.91
CA ALA A 68 7.48 3.94 -6.16
C ALA A 68 6.77 5.23 -6.58
N ARG A 69 6.10 5.20 -7.73
CA ARG A 69 5.16 6.25 -8.13
C ARG A 69 4.07 6.39 -7.08
N GLU A 70 3.55 7.58 -6.87
CA GLU A 70 2.33 7.80 -6.07
C GLU A 70 1.18 6.93 -6.58
N ARG A 71 0.96 7.00 -7.89
CA ARG A 71 -0.13 6.30 -8.59
C ARG A 71 0.37 5.70 -9.90
N PHE A 72 -0.22 4.58 -10.28
CA PHE A 72 -0.04 3.98 -11.60
C PHE A 72 -1.40 3.77 -12.27
N HIS A 73 -1.61 4.43 -13.41
CA HIS A 73 -2.79 4.30 -14.25
C HIS A 73 -2.38 3.55 -15.54
N PRO A 74 -2.79 2.28 -15.72
CA PRO A 74 -2.40 1.48 -16.88
C PRO A 74 -2.84 2.04 -18.24
N ASP A 75 -3.90 2.85 -18.27
CA ASP A 75 -4.37 3.52 -19.49
C ASP A 75 -3.49 4.72 -19.91
N GLY A 76 -2.54 5.11 -19.06
CA GLY A 76 -1.65 6.25 -19.30
C GLY A 76 -2.32 7.61 -19.08
N ASN A 77 -3.56 7.66 -18.58
CA ASN A 77 -4.28 8.91 -18.36
C ASN A 77 -4.05 9.44 -16.94
N TYR A 78 -3.20 10.47 -16.81
CA TYR A 78 -2.89 11.13 -15.54
C TYR A 78 -3.46 12.56 -15.56
N PRO A 79 -4.65 12.81 -14.96
CA PRO A 79 -5.29 14.12 -15.01
C PRO A 79 -4.44 15.26 -14.45
N LEU A 80 -3.52 14.96 -13.53
CA LEU A 80 -2.62 15.91 -12.90
C LEU A 80 -1.22 15.96 -13.55
N ASN A 81 -0.99 15.19 -14.62
CA ASN A 81 0.32 15.01 -15.26
C ASN A 81 1.44 14.62 -14.27
N ASP A 82 1.09 13.78 -13.29
CA ASP A 82 1.89 13.43 -12.11
C ASP A 82 2.47 12.00 -12.18
N GLN A 83 2.50 11.39 -13.37
CA GLN A 83 2.98 10.01 -13.55
C GLN A 83 4.43 9.76 -13.09
N ASN A 84 5.24 10.81 -12.98
CA ASN A 84 6.65 10.72 -12.55
C ASN A 84 6.83 11.10 -11.08
N ILE A 85 5.76 11.48 -10.39
CA ILE A 85 5.82 11.82 -8.97
C ILE A 85 5.92 10.53 -8.17
N ILE A 86 6.95 10.46 -7.33
CA ILE A 86 7.15 9.38 -6.37
C ILE A 86 6.62 9.80 -5.00
N THR A 87 6.13 8.83 -4.25
CA THR A 87 5.75 8.99 -2.83
C THR A 87 6.83 8.42 -1.94
N THR A 88 7.22 9.14 -0.89
CA THR A 88 8.31 8.70 -0.02
C THR A 88 7.89 7.56 0.90
N GLY A 89 6.72 7.62 1.56
CA GLY A 89 6.28 6.52 2.41
C GLY A 89 5.87 5.28 1.62
N GLY A 90 5.14 5.44 0.52
CA GLY A 90 4.83 4.33 -0.38
C GLY A 90 6.09 3.68 -0.99
N SER A 91 7.15 4.47 -1.20
CA SER A 91 8.46 3.91 -1.56
C SER A 91 9.11 3.14 -0.43
N GLY A 92 8.95 3.53 0.83
CA GLY A 92 9.36 2.73 1.98
C GLY A 92 8.75 1.33 1.97
N PHE A 93 7.47 1.23 1.63
CA PHE A 93 6.79 -0.06 1.46
C PHE A 93 7.38 -0.82 0.27
N GLY A 94 7.64 -0.12 -0.83
CA GLY A 94 8.32 -0.67 -2.00
C GLY A 94 9.70 -1.25 -1.70
N LEU A 95 10.50 -0.59 -0.86
CA LEU A 95 11.80 -1.10 -0.43
C LEU A 95 11.68 -2.45 0.30
N MET A 96 10.70 -2.57 1.20
CA MET A 96 10.41 -3.85 1.89
C MET A 96 9.88 -4.91 0.92
N ALA A 97 9.02 -4.52 -0.04
CA ALA A 97 8.52 -5.41 -1.08
C ALA A 97 9.65 -5.93 -2.00
N LEU A 98 10.64 -5.11 -2.34
CA LEU A 98 11.82 -5.53 -3.12
C LEU A 98 12.64 -6.58 -2.36
N ILE A 99 12.80 -6.43 -1.04
CA ILE A 99 13.48 -7.43 -0.21
C ILE A 99 12.71 -8.76 -0.21
N ALA A 100 11.38 -8.73 -0.02
CA ALA A 100 10.54 -9.91 -0.14
C ALA A 100 10.68 -10.58 -1.52
N GLY A 101 10.64 -9.78 -2.59
CA GLY A 101 10.80 -10.25 -3.97
C GLY A 101 12.16 -10.88 -4.27
N ILE A 102 13.24 -10.35 -3.69
CA ILE A 102 14.59 -10.94 -3.79
C ILE A 102 14.65 -12.27 -3.05
N ASP A 103 14.10 -12.35 -1.84
CA ASP A 103 14.15 -13.56 -1.00
C ASP A 103 13.32 -14.70 -1.60
N ARG A 104 12.13 -14.36 -2.12
CA ARG A 104 11.25 -15.25 -2.90
C ARG A 104 11.79 -15.61 -4.28
N LYS A 105 12.86 -14.95 -4.73
CA LYS A 105 13.46 -15.11 -6.07
C LYS A 105 12.52 -14.74 -7.21
N PHE A 106 11.52 -13.90 -6.94
CA PHE A 106 10.74 -13.22 -7.98
C PHE A 106 11.61 -12.19 -8.71
N ILE A 107 12.57 -11.60 -8.00
CA ILE A 107 13.58 -10.69 -8.53
C ILE A 107 14.96 -11.38 -8.43
N PRO A 108 15.77 -11.39 -9.50
CA PRO A 108 17.16 -11.83 -9.42
C PRO A 108 17.93 -10.94 -8.42
N ARG A 109 18.59 -11.56 -7.43
CA ARG A 109 19.28 -10.84 -6.35
C ARG A 109 20.20 -9.74 -6.84
N GLU A 110 21.07 -10.02 -7.82
CA GLU A 110 22.01 -9.02 -8.37
C GLU A 110 21.30 -7.77 -8.91
N GLU A 111 20.21 -7.96 -9.66
CA GLU A 111 19.41 -6.84 -10.20
C GLU A 111 18.66 -6.09 -9.09
N GLY A 112 18.16 -6.82 -8.09
CA GLY A 112 17.61 -6.24 -6.87
C GLY A 112 18.61 -5.33 -6.14
N ILE A 113 19.85 -5.79 -5.92
CA ILE A 113 20.90 -4.99 -5.29
C ILE A 113 21.24 -3.75 -6.11
N LYS A 114 21.35 -3.87 -7.45
CA LYS A 114 21.56 -2.71 -8.34
C LYS A 114 20.42 -1.68 -8.24
N ARG A 115 19.16 -2.14 -8.16
CA ARG A 115 18.01 -1.26 -7.95
C ARG A 115 18.09 -0.54 -6.61
N LEU A 116 18.40 -1.26 -5.54
CA LEU A 116 18.53 -0.68 -4.20
C LEU A 116 19.67 0.35 -4.12
N ASP A 117 20.81 0.08 -4.78
CA ASP A 117 21.95 1.01 -4.85
C ASP A 117 21.57 2.32 -5.57
N LYS A 118 20.88 2.20 -6.70
CA LYS A 118 20.36 3.33 -7.48
C LYS A 118 19.39 4.19 -6.66
N ILE A 119 18.47 3.56 -5.94
CA ILE A 119 17.51 4.27 -5.09
C ILE A 119 18.23 5.04 -3.98
N ALA A 120 19.21 4.43 -3.32
CA ALA A 120 19.99 5.10 -2.28
C ALA A 120 20.72 6.33 -2.84
N ASP A 121 21.32 6.22 -4.03
CA ASP A 121 21.99 7.33 -4.70
C ASP A 121 21.05 8.48 -5.11
N PHE A 122 19.80 8.16 -5.46
CA PHE A 122 18.78 9.17 -5.73
C PHE A 122 18.37 9.89 -4.44
N LEU A 123 18.02 9.14 -3.39
CA LEU A 123 17.57 9.69 -2.11
C LEU A 123 18.63 10.55 -1.41
N ALA A 124 19.92 10.22 -1.59
CA ALA A 124 21.03 11.02 -1.11
C ALA A 124 21.13 12.41 -1.76
N LYS A 125 20.59 12.58 -2.97
CA LYS A 125 20.63 13.82 -3.76
C LYS A 125 19.31 14.58 -3.76
N ALA A 126 18.21 13.89 -3.47
CA ALA A 126 16.88 14.49 -3.41
C ALA A 126 16.80 15.56 -2.32
N ASP A 127 15.87 16.50 -2.48
CA ASP A 127 15.65 17.56 -1.49
C ASP A 127 15.31 16.96 -0.12
N ARG A 128 15.99 17.46 0.92
CA ARG A 128 15.78 17.09 2.33
C ARG A 128 15.66 18.33 3.19
N TYR A 129 14.86 18.23 4.24
CA TYR A 129 14.55 19.31 5.16
C TYR A 129 14.82 18.82 6.57
N HIS A 130 15.93 19.26 7.16
CA HIS A 130 16.41 18.68 8.43
C HIS A 130 16.50 17.15 8.36
N GLY A 131 16.96 16.65 7.21
CA GLY A 131 17.09 15.22 6.97
C GLY A 131 15.80 14.48 6.61
N ALA A 132 14.61 15.04 6.80
CA ALA A 132 13.37 14.42 6.32
C ALA A 132 13.16 14.71 4.84
N TRP A 133 12.53 13.79 4.11
CA TRP A 133 12.08 14.01 2.74
C TRP A 133 10.67 14.59 2.73
N SER A 134 10.27 15.19 1.62
CA SER A 134 8.90 15.61 1.37
C SER A 134 7.98 14.42 1.09
N HIS A 135 6.67 14.64 1.22
CA HIS A 135 5.65 13.64 0.89
C HIS A 135 5.80 13.15 -0.56
N TRP A 136 5.90 14.10 -1.49
CA TRP A 136 6.10 13.84 -2.91
C TRP A 136 7.39 14.46 -3.45
N ILE A 137 8.06 13.69 -4.30
CA ILE A 137 9.26 14.11 -5.01
C ILE A 137 9.05 13.85 -6.50
N ASP A 138 9.48 14.79 -7.34
CA ASP A 138 9.61 14.55 -8.77
C ASP A 138 10.74 13.53 -9.00
N GLY A 139 10.38 12.34 -9.50
CA GLY A 139 11.32 11.23 -9.68
C GLY A 139 12.40 11.47 -10.73
N GLU A 140 12.20 12.41 -11.65
CA GLU A 140 13.18 12.76 -12.68
C GLU A 140 14.27 13.70 -12.13
N THR A 141 13.91 14.56 -11.17
CA THR A 141 14.76 15.66 -10.72
C THR A 141 15.23 15.56 -9.27
N GLY A 142 14.54 14.79 -8.42
CA GLY A 142 14.77 14.74 -6.98
C GLY A 142 14.27 15.97 -6.23
N LYS A 143 13.42 16.80 -6.86
CA LYS A 143 12.87 18.02 -6.27
C LYS A 143 11.53 17.78 -5.61
N THR A 144 11.28 18.48 -4.50
CA THR A 144 9.98 18.41 -3.82
C THR A 144 8.86 18.85 -4.73
N GLN A 145 7.86 17.99 -4.86
CA GLN A 145 6.55 18.32 -5.41
C GLN A 145 5.61 18.61 -4.21
N PRO A 146 5.14 19.86 -4.00
CA PRO A 146 4.29 20.16 -2.87
C PRO A 146 2.99 19.33 -2.88
N PHE A 147 2.65 18.72 -1.75
CA PHE A 147 1.40 17.97 -1.56
C PHE A 147 0.21 18.88 -1.23
N GLY A 148 0.52 20.10 -0.81
CA GLY A 148 -0.41 21.20 -0.66
C GLY A 148 0.37 22.51 -0.61
N GLN A 149 -0.32 23.66 -0.61
CA GLN A 149 0.35 24.96 -0.66
C GLN A 149 1.42 25.15 0.43
N LYS A 150 1.12 24.70 1.66
CA LYS A 150 2.01 24.83 2.83
C LYS A 150 2.85 23.58 3.10
N ASP A 151 2.54 22.49 2.42
CA ASP A 151 3.24 21.22 2.55
C ASP A 151 4.24 21.06 1.40
N ASN A 152 5.31 21.85 1.48
CA ASN A 152 6.38 21.95 0.50
C ASN A 152 7.77 21.72 1.14
N GLY A 153 7.80 21.05 2.28
CA GLY A 153 8.98 20.78 3.07
C GLY A 153 9.06 19.31 3.46
N GLY A 154 9.64 19.01 4.62
CA GLY A 154 9.78 17.63 5.07
C GLY A 154 8.51 17.13 5.75
N ASP A 155 8.11 15.93 5.36
CA ASP A 155 7.05 15.11 5.96
C ASP A 155 7.72 14.00 6.78
N LEU A 156 7.57 14.07 8.10
CA LEU A 156 8.21 13.14 9.02
C LEU A 156 7.54 11.77 9.04
N VAL A 157 6.23 11.70 8.77
CA VAL A 157 5.49 10.44 8.78
C VAL A 157 5.89 9.61 7.57
N GLU A 158 5.87 10.19 6.37
CA GLU A 158 6.31 9.53 5.15
C GLU A 158 7.80 9.16 5.22
N THR A 159 8.62 10.04 5.78
CA THR A 159 10.04 9.75 6.08
C THR A 159 10.18 8.55 7.02
N SER A 160 9.31 8.37 8.01
CA SER A 160 9.36 7.23 8.93
C SER A 160 8.99 5.91 8.26
N PHE A 161 8.04 5.92 7.33
CA PHE A 161 7.71 4.75 6.50
C PHE A 161 8.88 4.39 5.57
N LEU A 162 9.51 5.39 4.96
CA LEU A 162 10.72 5.22 4.16
C LEU A 162 11.88 4.64 4.99
N ALA A 163 12.07 5.17 6.20
CA ALA A 163 13.11 4.72 7.12
C ALA A 163 12.90 3.29 7.64
N GLN A 164 11.66 2.82 7.81
CA GLN A 164 11.42 1.38 8.07
C GLN A 164 12.08 0.52 6.99
N GLY A 165 11.88 0.85 5.72
CA GLY A 165 12.49 0.16 4.59
C GLY A 165 14.02 0.22 4.61
N PHE A 166 14.61 1.34 5.04
CA PHE A 166 16.07 1.47 5.15
C PHE A 166 16.67 0.49 6.16
N ILE A 167 16.05 0.37 7.34
CA ILE A 167 16.50 -0.58 8.37
C ILE A 167 16.41 -2.01 7.82
N VAL A 168 15.30 -2.38 7.18
CA VAL A 168 15.12 -3.72 6.59
C VAL A 168 16.21 -4.03 5.56
N ILE A 169 16.48 -3.11 4.62
CA ILE A 169 17.54 -3.30 3.61
C ILE A 169 18.91 -3.43 4.27
N ARG A 170 19.24 -2.52 5.21
CA ARG A 170 20.51 -2.54 5.92
C ARG A 170 20.72 -3.89 6.59
N GLU A 171 19.72 -4.37 7.33
CA GLU A 171 19.78 -5.64 8.07
C GLU A 171 19.86 -6.85 7.14
N TYR A 172 19.20 -6.81 5.98
CA TYR A 172 19.25 -7.88 4.98
C TYR A 172 20.64 -8.00 4.31
N LEU A 173 21.31 -6.86 4.11
CA LEU A 173 22.55 -6.77 3.34
C LEU A 173 23.83 -6.72 4.18
N LYS A 174 23.74 -6.43 5.50
CA LYS A 174 24.91 -6.19 6.37
C LYS A 174 25.95 -7.32 6.39
N ASN A 175 25.52 -8.56 6.17
CA ASN A 175 26.39 -9.75 6.18
C ASN A 175 26.69 -10.29 4.78
N GLY A 176 26.32 -9.56 3.72
CA GLY A 176 26.49 -9.95 2.33
C GLY A 176 27.90 -9.76 1.79
N THR A 177 27.98 -9.69 0.46
CA THR A 177 29.16 -9.31 -0.32
C THR A 177 29.60 -7.88 -0.01
N ASP A 178 30.81 -7.50 -0.46
CA ASP A 178 31.31 -6.13 -0.26
C ASP A 178 30.43 -5.07 -0.95
N GLN A 179 29.84 -5.41 -2.10
CA GLN A 179 28.86 -4.56 -2.77
C GLN A 179 27.60 -4.39 -1.93
N GLU A 180 27.04 -5.48 -1.41
CA GLU A 180 25.83 -5.42 -0.56
C GLU A 180 26.07 -4.64 0.73
N LYS A 181 27.23 -4.81 1.36
CA LYS A 181 27.64 -4.03 2.53
C LYS A 181 27.78 -2.54 2.21
N ALA A 182 28.28 -2.19 1.02
CA ALA A 182 28.35 -0.80 0.58
C ALA A 182 26.94 -0.19 0.41
N VAL A 183 26.01 -0.94 -0.17
CA VAL A 183 24.60 -0.52 -0.27
C VAL A 183 23.98 -0.37 1.12
N ALA A 184 24.17 -1.34 2.01
CA ALA A 184 23.70 -1.29 3.40
C ALA A 184 24.19 -0.03 4.13
N ALA A 185 25.46 0.34 3.93
CA ALA A 185 26.06 1.53 4.53
C ALA A 185 25.41 2.83 4.02
N LYS A 186 25.03 2.91 2.73
CA LYS A 186 24.29 4.08 2.21
C LYS A 186 22.95 4.26 2.92
N TYR A 187 22.19 3.18 3.09
CA TYR A 187 20.91 3.23 3.81
C TYR A 187 21.07 3.58 5.29
N ASP A 188 22.12 3.10 5.94
CA ASP A 188 22.46 3.48 7.31
C ASP A 188 22.80 4.98 7.44
N GLU A 189 23.54 5.55 6.48
CA GLU A 189 23.83 6.98 6.42
C GLU A 189 22.57 7.82 6.19
N LEU A 190 21.70 7.41 5.26
CA LEU A 190 20.43 8.09 4.99
C LEU A 190 19.55 8.14 6.24
N TRP A 191 19.41 7.00 6.93
CA TRP A 191 18.70 6.86 8.19
C TRP A 191 19.26 7.78 9.29
N LYS A 192 20.57 7.71 9.53
CA LYS A 192 21.24 8.51 10.59
C LYS A 192 21.21 10.01 10.32
N GLY A 193 21.02 10.41 9.06
CA GLY A 193 20.92 11.82 8.67
C GLY A 193 19.55 12.47 8.93
N ILE A 194 18.55 11.75 9.45
CA ILE A 194 17.22 12.29 9.72
C ILE A 194 17.21 12.96 11.10
N ASP A 195 16.89 14.26 11.18
CA ASP A 195 16.86 15.01 12.42
C ASP A 195 15.47 14.95 13.09
N TRP A 196 15.14 13.82 13.71
CA TRP A 196 13.85 13.62 14.38
C TRP A 196 13.58 14.64 15.47
N ASN A 197 14.62 15.00 16.24
CA ASN A 197 14.52 15.95 17.32
C ASN A 197 14.16 17.37 16.82
N TRP A 198 14.59 17.77 15.61
CA TRP A 198 14.13 19.02 14.99
C TRP A 198 12.60 19.11 14.92
N TYR A 199 11.96 18.01 14.54
CA TYR A 199 10.50 17.91 14.39
C TYR A 199 9.73 17.90 15.70
N THR A 200 10.41 17.98 16.84
CA THR A 200 9.74 18.27 18.12
C THR A 200 9.33 19.74 18.24
N ASN A 201 9.97 20.62 17.47
CA ASN A 201 9.88 22.07 17.63
C ASN A 201 10.10 22.51 19.11
N ASN A 202 11.03 21.84 19.80
CA ASN A 202 11.32 22.03 21.23
C ASN A 202 10.10 21.77 22.16
N LYS A 203 9.24 20.82 21.80
CA LYS A 203 8.08 20.39 22.61
C LYS A 203 8.11 18.89 22.85
N ASP A 204 7.29 18.43 23.79
CA ASP A 204 7.10 16.99 24.06
C ASP A 204 6.08 16.36 23.09
N VAL A 205 6.26 16.56 21.78
CA VAL A 205 5.43 15.98 20.71
C VAL A 205 6.18 16.08 19.38
N LEU A 206 5.97 15.14 18.45
CA LEU A 206 6.44 15.28 17.07
C LEU A 206 5.43 16.04 16.22
N TYR A 207 5.91 16.92 15.35
CA TYR A 207 5.13 17.54 14.29
C TYR A 207 5.29 16.75 12.99
N TRP A 208 4.20 16.62 12.26
CA TRP A 208 4.19 15.93 10.97
C TRP A 208 5.05 16.67 9.93
N HIS A 209 4.93 18.00 9.85
CA HIS A 209 5.50 18.79 8.76
C HIS A 209 6.42 19.90 9.27
N TRP A 210 7.43 20.22 8.46
CA TRP A 210 8.19 21.47 8.55
C TRP A 210 8.52 21.99 7.15
N SER A 211 8.39 23.30 6.93
CA SER A 211 8.67 23.94 5.64
C SER A 211 9.75 25.03 5.75
N PRO A 212 10.63 25.19 4.75
CA PRO A 212 11.54 26.33 4.70
C PRO A 212 10.80 27.67 4.56
N ASP A 213 9.65 27.70 3.89
CA ASP A 213 8.88 28.92 3.62
C ASP A 213 7.84 29.18 4.71
N TYR A 214 7.13 28.14 5.14
CA TYR A 214 5.99 28.23 6.06
C TYR A 214 6.32 27.78 7.49
N LYS A 215 7.55 27.32 7.75
CA LYS A 215 8.02 26.85 9.06
C LYS A 215 7.07 25.78 9.63
N TRP A 216 6.38 26.11 10.71
CA TRP A 216 5.47 25.21 11.43
C TRP A 216 3.98 25.51 11.16
N GLU A 217 3.64 26.30 10.14
CA GLU A 217 2.25 26.73 9.88
C GLU A 217 1.29 25.59 9.51
N MET A 218 1.78 24.43 9.05
CA MET A 218 0.96 23.21 8.93
C MET A 218 0.41 22.80 10.30
N ASN A 219 1.16 23.06 11.38
CA ASN A 219 0.74 22.93 12.78
C ASN A 219 -0.01 21.63 13.10
N PHE A 220 0.56 20.51 12.69
CA PHE A 220 -0.03 19.19 12.91
C PHE A 220 0.84 18.37 13.88
N PRO A 221 0.60 18.49 15.20
CA PRO A 221 1.22 17.59 16.18
C PRO A 221 0.64 16.17 16.06
N LEU A 222 1.49 15.16 16.14
CA LEU A 222 1.13 13.76 16.02
C LEU A 222 0.64 13.22 17.37
N GLU A 223 -0.68 13.16 17.55
CA GLU A 223 -1.32 12.60 18.74
C GLU A 223 -2.07 11.31 18.36
N GLY A 224 -1.90 10.26 19.15
CA GLY A 224 -2.49 8.95 18.87
C GLY A 224 -3.95 8.79 19.33
N TYR A 225 -4.65 7.75 18.87
CA TYR A 225 -4.15 6.66 18.03
C TYR A 225 -4.54 6.82 16.54
N ASN A 226 -3.55 6.61 15.66
CA ASN A 226 -3.67 6.56 14.21
C ASN A 226 -2.49 5.75 13.59
N GLU A 227 -2.23 5.87 12.30
CA GLU A 227 -1.19 5.16 11.55
C GLU A 227 0.27 5.51 11.90
N THR A 228 0.52 6.53 12.73
CA THR A 228 1.85 7.18 12.85
C THR A 228 2.71 6.71 14.03
N LEU A 229 2.36 5.58 14.66
CA LEU A 229 3.12 5.01 15.79
C LEU A 229 4.62 4.85 15.47
N ILE A 230 4.93 4.35 14.29
CA ILE A 230 6.30 4.09 13.87
C ILE A 230 7.16 5.36 13.79
N THR A 231 6.55 6.52 13.55
CA THR A 231 7.26 7.80 13.54
C THR A 231 7.90 8.06 14.90
N TYR A 232 7.21 7.76 16.00
CA TYR A 232 7.75 7.87 17.35
C TYR A 232 8.81 6.81 17.67
N ILE A 233 8.60 5.57 17.23
CA ILE A 233 9.56 4.47 17.46
C ILE A 233 10.87 4.76 16.72
N MET A 234 10.80 5.17 15.45
CA MET A 234 11.98 5.54 14.66
C MET A 234 12.67 6.76 15.29
N ALA A 235 11.92 7.79 15.67
CA ALA A 235 12.49 8.94 16.36
C ALA A 235 13.22 8.56 17.65
N ALA A 236 12.69 7.63 18.45
CA ALA A 236 13.35 7.13 19.65
C ALA A 236 14.57 6.25 19.34
N ALA A 237 14.51 5.46 18.26
CA ALA A 237 15.58 4.57 17.80
C ALA A 237 16.77 5.32 17.16
N SER A 238 16.60 6.57 16.73
CA SER A 238 17.69 7.32 16.09
C SER A 238 18.92 7.46 17.00
N PRO A 239 20.12 7.04 16.56
CA PRO A 239 21.34 7.15 17.38
C PRO A 239 21.95 8.57 17.36
N THR A 240 21.50 9.45 16.46
CA THR A 240 22.08 10.77 16.21
C THR A 240 21.14 11.91 16.60
N HIS A 241 19.83 11.74 16.39
CA HIS A 241 18.82 12.78 16.57
C HIS A 241 17.60 12.28 17.36
N SER A 242 17.86 11.47 18.39
CA SER A 242 16.80 10.83 19.19
C SER A 242 15.92 11.84 19.93
N ILE A 243 14.60 11.59 19.98
CA ILE A 243 13.66 12.33 20.83
C ILE A 243 13.74 11.89 22.29
N SER A 244 13.22 12.68 23.24
CA SER A 244 12.97 12.19 24.60
C SER A 244 11.77 11.22 24.62
N ALA A 245 11.71 10.34 25.62
CA ALA A 245 10.53 9.49 25.84
C ALA A 245 9.27 10.33 26.15
N ASP A 246 9.44 11.53 26.71
CA ASP A 246 8.34 12.46 26.97
C ASP A 246 7.55 12.82 25.71
N ALA A 247 8.20 12.93 24.55
CA ALA A 247 7.48 13.18 23.30
C ALA A 247 6.48 12.07 22.96
N TYR A 248 6.82 10.82 23.28
CA TYR A 248 5.90 9.69 23.16
C TYR A 248 4.82 9.72 24.25
N HIS A 249 5.20 9.77 25.53
CA HIS A 249 4.20 9.65 26.60
C HIS A 249 3.25 10.86 26.69
N LYS A 250 3.74 12.09 26.49
CA LYS A 250 2.93 13.32 26.56
C LYS A 250 2.29 13.70 25.24
N GLY A 251 2.99 13.51 24.13
CA GLY A 251 2.52 13.84 22.78
C GLY A 251 1.67 12.72 22.20
N TRP A 252 2.30 11.63 21.78
CA TRP A 252 1.60 10.49 21.17
C TRP A 252 0.51 9.91 22.06
N ALA A 253 0.88 9.51 23.28
CA ALA A 253 -0.02 8.82 24.20
C ALA A 253 -0.90 9.77 25.03
N ARG A 254 -0.68 11.08 24.89
CA ARG A 254 -1.51 12.13 25.52
C ARG A 254 -1.63 11.97 27.04
N ASN A 255 -0.53 11.58 27.69
CA ASN A 255 -0.48 11.23 29.12
C ASN A 255 -1.50 10.14 29.50
N GLY A 256 -1.61 9.09 28.67
CA GLY A 256 -2.53 7.97 28.87
C GLY A 256 -3.93 8.20 28.31
N ALA A 257 -4.29 9.40 27.86
CA ALA A 257 -5.60 9.67 27.24
C ALA A 257 -5.77 9.00 25.86
N ILE A 258 -4.72 8.35 25.34
CA ILE A 258 -4.80 7.45 24.18
C ILE A 258 -5.56 6.15 24.48
N VAL A 259 -5.68 5.73 25.74
CA VAL A 259 -6.37 4.48 26.10
C VAL A 259 -7.88 4.66 25.95
N SER A 260 -8.55 3.65 25.39
CA SER A 260 -10.00 3.61 25.22
C SER A 260 -10.61 2.48 26.05
N HIS A 261 -11.88 2.65 26.41
CA HIS A 261 -12.70 1.65 27.09
C HIS A 261 -13.94 1.25 26.26
N ASN A 262 -13.98 1.67 24.99
CA ASN A 262 -15.06 1.32 24.08
C ASN A 262 -14.94 -0.12 23.62
N SER A 263 -16.06 -0.69 23.18
CA SER A 263 -16.08 -2.00 22.53
C SER A 263 -17.11 -2.01 21.40
N LYS A 264 -16.85 -2.83 20.39
CA LYS A 264 -17.76 -3.03 19.27
C LYS A 264 -17.82 -4.50 18.90
N TYR A 265 -19.03 -5.01 18.67
CA TYR A 265 -19.28 -6.43 18.40
C TYR A 265 -18.68 -7.39 19.44
N GLY A 266 -18.56 -6.94 20.70
CA GLY A 266 -17.95 -7.71 21.78
C GLY A 266 -16.42 -7.68 21.81
N LEU A 267 -15.78 -6.88 20.94
CA LEU A 267 -14.33 -6.70 20.85
C LEU A 267 -13.92 -5.34 21.42
N PRO A 268 -12.91 -5.26 22.30
CA PRO A 268 -12.38 -3.99 22.79
C PRO A 268 -11.73 -3.15 21.70
N LEU A 269 -12.04 -1.85 21.67
CA LEU A 269 -11.23 -0.82 21.00
C LEU A 269 -10.21 -0.32 22.02
N ILE A 270 -9.04 -0.97 22.06
CA ILE A 270 -8.01 -0.80 23.11
C ILE A 270 -7.49 0.65 23.17
N LEU A 271 -7.22 1.25 22.01
CA LEU A 271 -6.80 2.64 21.91
C LEU A 271 -7.88 3.52 21.31
N LYS A 272 -7.78 4.82 21.58
CA LYS A 272 -8.65 5.86 21.08
C LYS A 272 -8.29 6.21 19.63
N HIS A 273 -8.91 5.50 18.69
CA HIS A 273 -8.80 5.80 17.26
C HIS A 273 -9.35 7.21 16.99
N ASN A 274 -8.48 8.12 16.54
CA ASN A 274 -8.83 9.53 16.34
C ASN A 274 -10.05 9.68 15.43
N TYR A 275 -11.06 10.41 15.90
CA TYR A 275 -12.33 10.65 15.19
C TYR A 275 -13.12 9.39 14.80
N ALA A 276 -12.77 8.23 15.33
CA ALA A 276 -13.33 6.94 14.92
C ALA A 276 -13.54 5.97 16.11
N GLU A 277 -13.95 6.51 17.25
CA GLU A 277 -14.00 5.80 18.54
C GLU A 277 -15.08 4.71 18.64
N GLU A 278 -15.97 4.57 17.65
CA GLU A 278 -17.03 3.56 17.64
C GLU A 278 -16.60 2.23 17.01
N PHE A 279 -15.84 2.26 15.91
CA PHE A 279 -15.45 1.07 15.15
C PHE A 279 -13.94 0.96 14.90
N GLY A 280 -13.17 2.00 15.24
CA GLY A 280 -11.82 2.18 14.71
C GLY A 280 -11.83 2.96 13.39
N GLY A 281 -10.63 3.43 13.00
CA GLY A 281 -10.40 4.17 11.76
C GLY A 281 -10.32 3.28 10.53
N PRO A 282 -9.87 3.82 9.37
CA PRO A 282 -9.50 3.03 8.20
C PRO A 282 -8.49 1.92 8.54
N LEU A 283 -8.60 0.74 7.93
CA LEU A 283 -7.80 -0.43 8.31
C LEU A 283 -6.29 -0.29 8.12
N PHE A 284 -5.82 0.62 7.26
CA PHE A 284 -4.39 0.85 7.08
C PHE A 284 -3.66 1.29 8.36
N TRP A 285 -4.38 1.78 9.37
CA TRP A 285 -3.83 2.10 10.69
C TRP A 285 -3.31 0.86 11.43
N ALA A 286 -3.79 -0.33 11.10
CA ALA A 286 -3.27 -1.62 11.58
C ALA A 286 -2.16 -2.20 10.68
N HIS A 287 -1.73 -1.46 9.65
CA HIS A 287 -0.75 -1.93 8.66
C HIS A 287 0.55 -1.12 8.65
N TYR A 288 0.50 0.18 8.36
CA TYR A 288 1.70 0.94 7.93
C TYR A 288 2.82 0.98 8.99
N SER A 289 2.44 1.21 10.25
CA SER A 289 3.37 1.18 11.38
C SER A 289 3.87 -0.22 11.74
N TYR A 290 3.28 -1.27 11.18
CA TYR A 290 3.51 -2.68 11.56
C TYR A 290 4.08 -3.53 10.42
N LEU A 291 4.56 -2.87 9.35
CA LEU A 291 5.21 -3.55 8.23
C LEU A 291 6.59 -4.10 8.65
N GLY A 292 7.40 -3.26 9.30
CA GLY A 292 8.66 -3.67 9.93
C GLY A 292 8.51 -3.98 11.42
N LEU A 293 7.82 -3.13 12.18
CA LEU A 293 7.59 -3.36 13.60
C LEU A 293 6.66 -4.57 13.79
N ASN A 294 7.16 -5.63 14.41
CA ASN A 294 6.38 -6.84 14.66
C ASN A 294 5.38 -6.61 15.81
N PRO A 295 4.05 -6.69 15.58
CA PRO A 295 3.08 -6.51 16.65
C PRO A 295 2.93 -7.73 17.55
N LYS A 296 3.43 -8.92 17.17
CA LYS A 296 3.31 -10.14 18.00
C LYS A 296 4.18 -10.04 19.25
N GLY A 297 3.55 -10.08 20.42
CA GLY A 297 4.26 -9.93 21.70
C GLY A 297 4.63 -8.48 22.03
N LEU A 298 4.31 -7.54 21.13
CA LEU A 298 4.56 -6.12 21.32
C LEU A 298 3.52 -5.53 22.26
N SER A 299 3.97 -4.93 23.35
CA SER A 299 3.12 -4.24 24.32
C SER A 299 3.86 -3.10 24.99
N ASP A 300 3.15 -2.11 25.50
CA ASP A 300 3.70 -1.06 26.34
C ASP A 300 2.74 -0.73 27.51
N GLU A 301 2.85 0.45 28.10
CA GLU A 301 1.94 0.93 29.14
C GLU A 301 0.47 1.00 28.67
N TYR A 302 0.24 1.23 27.38
CA TYR A 302 -1.07 1.62 26.85
C TYR A 302 -1.80 0.50 26.11
N ALA A 303 -1.10 -0.43 25.45
CA ALA A 303 -1.74 -1.48 24.66
C ALA A 303 -0.93 -2.78 24.55
N ASP A 304 -1.65 -3.88 24.31
CA ASP A 304 -1.15 -5.02 23.54
C ASP A 304 -1.45 -4.74 22.07
N TYR A 305 -0.41 -4.61 21.25
CA TYR A 305 -0.55 -4.16 19.86
C TYR A 305 -1.00 -5.29 18.91
N TRP A 306 -0.77 -6.56 19.27
CA TRP A 306 -1.34 -7.68 18.53
C TRP A 306 -2.85 -7.72 18.70
N GLU A 307 -3.32 -7.60 19.95
CA GLU A 307 -4.75 -7.57 20.26
C GLU A 307 -5.42 -6.31 19.69
N LEU A 308 -4.78 -5.15 19.79
CA LEU A 308 -5.26 -3.89 19.20
C LEU A 308 -5.54 -4.06 17.70
N ASN A 309 -4.55 -4.51 16.94
CA ASN A 309 -4.66 -4.63 15.49
C ASN A 309 -5.65 -5.72 15.10
N LYS A 310 -5.60 -6.89 15.77
CA LYS A 310 -6.54 -7.98 15.50
C LYS A 310 -7.99 -7.59 15.78
N ASN A 311 -8.25 -6.86 16.86
CA ASN A 311 -9.59 -6.38 17.18
C ASN A 311 -10.06 -5.34 16.16
N HIS A 312 -9.20 -4.40 15.75
CA HIS A 312 -9.53 -3.40 14.71
C HIS A 312 -9.93 -4.10 13.39
N VAL A 313 -9.14 -5.06 12.92
CA VAL A 313 -9.43 -5.86 11.72
C VAL A 313 -10.75 -6.63 11.86
N MET A 314 -10.96 -7.30 13.00
CA MET A 314 -12.19 -8.08 13.20
C MET A 314 -13.44 -7.20 13.32
N ILE A 315 -13.33 -5.99 13.85
CA ILE A 315 -14.46 -5.04 13.89
C ILE A 315 -14.86 -4.59 12.48
N ASP A 316 -13.89 -4.28 11.62
CA ASP A 316 -14.14 -3.95 10.22
C ASP A 316 -14.77 -5.13 9.46
N TYR A 317 -14.18 -6.32 9.56
CA TYR A 317 -14.73 -7.55 8.99
C TYR A 317 -16.18 -7.78 9.42
N LEU A 318 -16.47 -7.70 10.73
CA LEU A 318 -17.82 -7.90 11.26
C LEU A 318 -18.79 -6.80 10.83
N TYR A 319 -18.32 -5.57 10.61
CA TYR A 319 -19.13 -4.49 10.04
C TYR A 319 -19.55 -4.84 8.61
N CYS A 320 -18.60 -5.22 7.74
CA CYS A 320 -18.90 -5.63 6.36
C CYS A 320 -19.82 -6.85 6.31
N VAL A 321 -19.61 -7.86 7.16
CA VAL A 321 -20.47 -9.06 7.24
C VAL A 321 -21.89 -8.72 7.69
N LYS A 322 -22.05 -7.80 8.65
CA LYS A 322 -23.38 -7.34 9.09
C LYS A 322 -24.05 -6.44 8.07
N ASN A 323 -23.26 -5.72 7.27
CA ASN A 323 -23.71 -4.89 6.16
C ASN A 323 -24.90 -3.97 6.52
N PRO A 324 -24.75 -3.05 7.48
CA PRO A 324 -25.88 -2.24 7.98
C PRO A 324 -26.51 -1.36 6.89
N ASN A 325 -25.73 -0.99 5.86
CA ASN A 325 -26.19 -0.21 4.71
C ASN A 325 -26.77 -1.07 3.58
N GLN A 326 -26.73 -2.40 3.70
CA GLN A 326 -27.22 -3.36 2.70
C GLN A 326 -26.57 -3.16 1.32
N PHE A 327 -25.28 -2.82 1.29
CA PHE A 327 -24.52 -2.71 0.04
C PHE A 327 -24.37 -4.08 -0.61
N GLU A 328 -24.57 -4.12 -1.92
CA GLU A 328 -24.44 -5.34 -2.70
C GLU A 328 -23.02 -5.91 -2.62
N GLY A 329 -22.93 -7.24 -2.56
CA GLY A 329 -21.66 -7.97 -2.49
C GLY A 329 -21.07 -8.12 -1.09
N TYR A 330 -21.25 -7.15 -0.18
CA TYR A 330 -20.64 -7.17 1.16
C TYR A 330 -20.96 -8.46 1.93
N GLY A 331 -19.96 -9.06 2.55
CA GLY A 331 -20.12 -10.33 3.26
C GLY A 331 -18.79 -10.97 3.70
N GLU A 332 -18.82 -12.26 4.01
CA GLU A 332 -17.65 -12.98 4.54
C GLU A 332 -16.45 -13.01 3.57
N ASN A 333 -16.71 -12.88 2.27
CA ASN A 333 -15.70 -12.91 1.20
C ASN A 333 -15.46 -11.54 0.56
N VAL A 334 -16.25 -10.52 0.91
CA VAL A 334 -16.16 -9.16 0.33
C VAL A 334 -16.24 -8.17 1.49
N TRP A 335 -15.07 -7.85 2.01
CA TRP A 335 -14.87 -7.00 3.18
C TRP A 335 -13.56 -6.24 3.08
N GLY A 336 -13.40 -5.22 3.94
CA GLY A 336 -12.20 -4.43 4.04
C GLY A 336 -12.44 -2.98 3.63
N LEU A 337 -12.58 -2.09 4.63
CA LEU A 337 -12.73 -0.65 4.42
C LEU A 337 -11.44 0.08 4.83
N THR A 338 -10.87 0.82 3.89
CA THR A 338 -9.71 1.66 4.15
C THR A 338 -9.66 2.86 3.20
N ALA A 339 -8.74 3.79 3.43
CA ALA A 339 -8.53 4.91 2.54
C ALA A 339 -8.04 4.44 1.17
N SER A 340 -8.70 4.87 0.10
CA SER A 340 -8.43 4.46 -1.28
C SER A 340 -9.17 5.37 -2.26
N TYR A 341 -9.02 5.11 -3.56
CA TYR A 341 -9.94 5.63 -4.56
C TYR A 341 -11.40 5.21 -4.26
N THR A 342 -12.36 6.05 -4.65
CA THR A 342 -13.80 5.86 -4.45
C THR A 342 -14.61 6.21 -5.69
N LYS A 343 -15.77 5.58 -5.84
CA LYS A 343 -16.80 5.97 -6.81
C LYS A 343 -17.49 7.26 -6.35
N GLU A 344 -17.44 8.31 -7.14
CA GLU A 344 -18.22 9.53 -6.92
C GLU A 344 -19.64 9.40 -7.49
N LYS A 345 -20.54 10.32 -7.11
CA LYS A 345 -21.96 10.28 -7.53
C LYS A 345 -22.17 10.36 -9.04
N ASP A 346 -21.25 10.98 -9.76
CA ASP A 346 -21.27 11.11 -11.22
C ASP A 346 -20.53 9.95 -11.92
N GLY A 347 -20.05 8.96 -11.17
CA GLY A 347 -19.31 7.81 -11.67
C GLY A 347 -17.81 8.05 -11.84
N SER A 348 -17.32 9.28 -11.59
CA SER A 348 -15.89 9.57 -11.61
C SER A 348 -15.14 8.94 -10.44
N ILE A 349 -13.81 8.89 -10.54
CA ILE A 349 -12.93 8.37 -9.50
C ILE A 349 -12.53 9.53 -8.58
N GLY A 350 -12.92 9.45 -7.31
CA GLY A 350 -12.49 10.34 -6.23
C GLY A 350 -11.56 9.60 -5.26
N TYR A 351 -11.30 10.20 -4.10
CA TYR A 351 -10.54 9.57 -3.00
C TYR A 351 -11.21 9.85 -1.66
N THR A 352 -11.28 8.86 -0.77
CA THR A 352 -11.77 9.09 0.59
C THR A 352 -11.21 8.06 1.57
N ALA A 353 -11.20 8.42 2.85
CA ALA A 353 -10.82 7.54 3.95
C ALA A 353 -11.99 6.61 4.33
N HIS A 354 -12.21 5.52 3.58
CA HIS A 354 -13.25 4.57 3.95
C HIS A 354 -12.93 3.91 5.29
N SER A 355 -13.98 3.69 6.06
CA SER A 355 -13.97 2.98 7.33
C SER A 355 -15.43 2.62 7.65
N PRO A 356 -15.70 1.82 8.69
CA PRO A 356 -17.08 1.61 9.14
C PRO A 356 -17.86 2.91 9.44
N ASN A 357 -17.18 4.03 9.73
CA ASN A 357 -17.78 5.35 9.94
C ASN A 357 -17.98 6.18 8.66
N ASN A 358 -17.34 5.78 7.56
CA ASN A 358 -17.41 6.45 6.26
C ASN A 358 -17.48 5.39 5.15
N ASP A 359 -18.53 4.59 5.21
CA ASP A 359 -18.77 3.50 4.28
C ASP A 359 -19.58 3.99 3.07
N ARG A 360 -18.98 3.87 1.88
CA ARG A 360 -19.57 4.29 0.59
C ARG A 360 -19.94 3.10 -0.30
N GLY A 361 -19.92 1.87 0.21
CA GLY A 361 -20.14 0.67 -0.58
C GLY A 361 -18.94 0.29 -1.46
N VAL A 362 -17.76 0.83 -1.15
CA VAL A 362 -16.48 0.58 -1.84
C VAL A 362 -15.60 -0.30 -0.97
N ILE A 363 -15.05 -1.36 -1.54
CA ILE A 363 -14.09 -2.28 -0.92
C ILE A 363 -12.72 -2.03 -1.54
N SER A 364 -11.69 -1.98 -0.69
CA SER A 364 -10.30 -1.81 -1.13
C SER A 364 -9.52 -3.09 -0.77
N PRO A 365 -9.02 -3.87 -1.74
CA PRO A 365 -8.38 -5.16 -1.49
C PRO A 365 -7.27 -5.13 -0.44
N THR A 366 -6.49 -4.05 -0.37
CA THR A 366 -5.41 -3.88 0.61
C THR A 366 -5.88 -4.02 2.06
N ALA A 367 -7.11 -3.59 2.37
CA ALA A 367 -7.67 -3.66 3.72
C ALA A 367 -7.73 -5.11 4.24
N ALA A 368 -8.32 -6.01 3.44
CA ALA A 368 -8.44 -7.43 3.79
C ALA A 368 -7.11 -8.17 3.62
N ILE A 369 -6.39 -7.94 2.52
CA ILE A 369 -5.19 -8.68 2.16
C ILE A 369 -4.03 -8.36 3.11
N SER A 370 -3.78 -7.09 3.41
CA SER A 370 -2.71 -6.69 4.34
C SER A 370 -3.01 -7.04 5.79
N SER A 371 -4.25 -7.40 6.09
CA SER A 371 -4.66 -7.92 7.40
C SER A 371 -4.40 -9.42 7.58
N ILE A 372 -3.83 -10.10 6.57
CA ILE A 372 -3.60 -11.55 6.59
C ILE A 372 -2.86 -12.09 7.82
N PRO A 373 -1.88 -11.40 8.44
CA PRO A 373 -1.26 -11.95 9.64
C PRO A 373 -2.22 -12.01 10.85
N TYR A 374 -3.19 -11.10 10.93
CA TYR A 374 -4.12 -10.99 12.05
C TYR A 374 -5.34 -11.92 11.88
N THR A 375 -5.86 -12.02 10.66
CA THR A 375 -7.10 -12.75 10.33
C THR A 375 -6.92 -13.63 9.09
N PRO A 376 -5.99 -14.60 9.10
CA PRO A 376 -5.60 -15.32 7.89
C PRO A 376 -6.75 -16.03 7.20
N LYS A 377 -7.69 -16.60 7.98
CA LYS A 377 -8.88 -17.27 7.41
C LYS A 377 -9.74 -16.28 6.59
N GLN A 378 -10.06 -15.12 7.15
CA GLN A 378 -10.91 -14.11 6.51
C GLN A 378 -10.21 -13.45 5.32
N SER A 379 -8.92 -13.14 5.47
CA SER A 379 -8.12 -12.49 4.43
C SER A 379 -7.89 -13.42 3.24
N LEU A 380 -7.57 -14.70 3.48
CA LEU A 380 -7.43 -15.69 2.40
C LEU A 380 -8.76 -15.94 1.68
N ALA A 381 -9.90 -15.96 2.40
CA ALA A 381 -11.21 -16.13 1.80
C ALA A 381 -11.55 -14.94 0.87
N ALA A 382 -11.31 -13.70 1.31
CA ALA A 382 -11.49 -12.51 0.49
C ALA A 382 -10.55 -12.49 -0.72
N MET A 383 -9.25 -12.72 -0.50
CA MET A 383 -8.26 -12.79 -1.58
C MET A 383 -8.62 -13.84 -2.64
N SER A 384 -9.05 -15.04 -2.20
CA SER A 384 -9.48 -16.12 -3.08
C SER A 384 -10.72 -15.72 -3.87
N TYR A 385 -11.70 -15.08 -3.24
CA TYR A 385 -12.92 -14.64 -3.92
C TYR A 385 -12.64 -13.52 -4.94
N PHE A 386 -11.86 -12.50 -4.55
CA PHE A 386 -11.45 -11.43 -5.45
C PHE A 386 -10.74 -12.00 -6.68
N TYR A 387 -9.83 -12.96 -6.48
CA TYR A 387 -9.07 -13.56 -7.59
C TYR A 387 -9.89 -14.54 -8.43
N ASN A 388 -10.69 -15.42 -7.82
CA ASN A 388 -11.33 -16.54 -8.52
C ASN A 388 -12.70 -16.19 -9.09
N GLU A 389 -13.43 -15.26 -8.45
CA GLU A 389 -14.80 -14.94 -8.82
C GLU A 389 -14.94 -13.50 -9.35
N LEU A 390 -14.08 -12.57 -8.94
CA LEU A 390 -14.10 -11.17 -9.38
C LEU A 390 -12.87 -10.75 -10.20
N ASN A 391 -12.14 -11.71 -10.78
CA ASN A 391 -10.86 -11.41 -11.45
C ASN A 391 -11.01 -10.37 -12.56
N ASP A 392 -12.00 -10.56 -13.45
CA ASP A 392 -12.21 -9.72 -14.62
C ASP A 392 -12.48 -8.25 -14.24
N LEU A 393 -13.02 -8.02 -13.04
CA LEU A 393 -13.26 -6.70 -12.48
C LEU A 393 -12.03 -6.17 -11.73
N THR A 394 -11.43 -6.99 -10.87
CA THR A 394 -10.53 -6.51 -9.80
C THR A 394 -9.05 -6.72 -10.09
N TRP A 395 -8.68 -7.51 -11.10
CA TRP A 395 -7.31 -7.92 -11.34
C TRP A 395 -6.69 -7.25 -12.57
N GLY A 396 -5.42 -6.84 -12.46
CA GLY A 396 -4.73 -6.16 -13.55
C GLY A 396 -3.21 -6.36 -13.56
N PRO A 397 -2.49 -5.50 -14.31
CA PRO A 397 -1.05 -5.66 -14.56
C PRO A 397 -0.17 -5.62 -13.30
N ALA A 398 -0.63 -5.00 -12.22
CA ALA A 398 0.11 -4.86 -10.96
C ALA A 398 -0.65 -5.46 -9.76
N GLY A 399 -1.44 -6.52 -10.00
CA GLY A 399 -2.23 -7.22 -8.99
C GLY A 399 -3.65 -6.69 -8.92
N PHE A 400 -4.25 -6.75 -7.74
CA PHE A 400 -5.57 -6.16 -7.50
C PHE A 400 -5.52 -4.64 -7.68
N TYR A 401 -6.49 -4.11 -8.40
CA TYR A 401 -6.77 -2.68 -8.48
C TYR A 401 -7.15 -2.11 -7.12
N ASP A 402 -7.02 -0.79 -6.99
CA ASP A 402 -7.07 -0.07 -5.71
C ASP A 402 -8.40 -0.26 -4.94
N ALA A 403 -9.52 -0.21 -5.67
CA ALA A 403 -10.85 -0.30 -5.06
C ALA A 403 -11.92 -0.74 -6.06
N PHE A 404 -12.98 -1.36 -5.55
CA PHE A 404 -14.15 -1.75 -6.33
C PHE A 404 -15.45 -1.61 -5.54
N SER A 405 -16.59 -1.60 -6.23
CA SER A 405 -17.93 -1.55 -5.65
C SER A 405 -18.87 -2.39 -6.50
N LEU A 406 -19.60 -3.30 -5.86
CA LEU A 406 -20.65 -4.10 -6.51
C LEU A 406 -22.04 -3.43 -6.37
N VAL A 407 -22.11 -2.23 -5.81
CA VAL A 407 -23.38 -1.50 -5.63
C VAL A 407 -23.88 -0.97 -6.98
N GLY A 408 -24.98 -1.57 -7.45
CA GLY A 408 -25.65 -1.17 -8.68
C GLY A 408 -24.94 -1.70 -9.92
N GLU A 409 -24.23 -0.83 -10.64
CA GLU A 409 -23.32 -1.28 -11.69
C GLU A 409 -21.93 -1.48 -11.10
N ASP A 410 -21.39 -2.68 -11.30
CA ASP A 410 -20.03 -3.06 -10.93
C ASP A 410 -19.04 -1.97 -11.36
N TRP A 411 -18.28 -1.50 -10.40
CA TRP A 411 -17.32 -0.43 -10.57
C TRP A 411 -15.98 -0.84 -10.00
N VAL A 412 -14.92 -0.42 -10.67
CA VAL A 412 -13.54 -0.54 -10.21
C VAL A 412 -12.84 0.78 -10.49
N ALA A 413 -11.89 1.15 -9.64
CA ALA A 413 -10.84 2.12 -10.00
C ALA A 413 -9.71 1.34 -10.67
N PRO A 414 -9.57 1.30 -12.01
CA PRO A 414 -8.54 0.52 -12.70
C PRO A 414 -7.18 1.23 -12.61
N GLN A 415 -6.80 1.60 -11.39
CA GLN A 415 -5.65 2.40 -10.99
C GLN A 415 -5.06 1.75 -9.74
N TYR A 416 -3.84 2.14 -9.40
CA TYR A 416 -3.09 1.58 -8.28
C TYR A 416 -2.43 2.71 -7.48
N LEU A 417 -2.34 2.54 -6.16
CA LEU A 417 -1.57 3.41 -5.27
C LEU A 417 -0.45 2.63 -4.58
N ALA A 418 0.73 3.25 -4.44
CA ALA A 418 1.86 2.60 -3.77
C ALA A 418 1.55 2.21 -2.33
N ILE A 419 0.82 3.08 -1.64
CA ILE A 419 0.46 2.94 -0.24
C ILE A 419 -0.54 1.80 0.01
N ASP A 420 -1.22 1.33 -1.04
CA ASP A 420 -2.17 0.22 -0.98
C ASP A 420 -1.54 -1.08 -1.51
N GLN A 421 -0.72 -1.02 -2.57
CA GLN A 421 -0.01 -2.21 -3.08
C GLN A 421 1.10 -2.70 -2.15
N GLY A 422 1.83 -1.78 -1.51
CA GLY A 422 3.02 -2.08 -0.71
C GLY A 422 2.72 -2.97 0.49
N PRO A 423 1.75 -2.59 1.35
CA PRO A 423 1.34 -3.41 2.47
C PRO A 423 0.85 -4.80 2.07
N MET A 424 0.25 -4.98 0.89
CA MET A 424 -0.19 -6.32 0.46
C MET A 424 0.99 -7.27 0.29
N VAL A 425 2.04 -6.85 -0.44
CA VAL A 425 3.26 -7.67 -0.60
C VAL A 425 3.91 -7.94 0.76
N VAL A 426 4.13 -6.89 1.54
CA VAL A 426 4.88 -6.98 2.80
C VAL A 426 4.16 -7.82 3.85
N MET A 427 2.85 -7.65 4.01
CA MET A 427 2.09 -8.40 5.03
C MET A 427 1.82 -9.84 4.60
N ILE A 428 1.72 -10.14 3.30
CA ILE A 428 1.75 -11.52 2.81
C ILE A 428 3.08 -12.17 3.20
N GLU A 429 4.21 -11.51 2.95
CA GLU A 429 5.52 -12.08 3.28
C GLU A 429 5.70 -12.26 4.80
N ASN A 430 5.29 -11.27 5.61
CA ASN A 430 5.30 -11.39 7.07
C ASN A 430 4.40 -12.51 7.59
N TYR A 431 3.25 -12.76 6.96
CA TYR A 431 2.41 -13.90 7.29
C TYR A 431 3.11 -15.24 6.96
N ARG A 432 3.77 -15.33 5.82
CA ARG A 432 4.38 -16.58 5.33
C ARG A 432 5.67 -16.94 6.06
N SER A 433 6.56 -15.97 6.29
CA SER A 433 7.91 -16.20 6.82
C SER A 433 8.27 -15.33 8.03
N GLY A 434 7.65 -14.15 8.16
CA GLY A 434 8.07 -13.14 9.13
C GLY A 434 9.32 -12.35 8.71
N LEU A 435 9.78 -12.47 7.46
CA LEU A 435 11.06 -11.91 6.98
C LEU A 435 11.24 -10.43 7.32
N ILE A 436 10.26 -9.58 6.99
CA ILE A 436 10.41 -8.13 7.14
C ILE A 436 10.40 -7.75 8.63
N TRP A 437 9.56 -8.41 9.42
CA TRP A 437 9.56 -8.30 10.88
C TRP A 437 10.90 -8.70 11.50
N ASP A 438 11.44 -9.85 11.13
CA ASP A 438 12.70 -10.36 11.68
C ASP A 438 13.87 -9.44 11.34
N LEU A 439 13.89 -8.89 10.13
CA LEU A 439 14.91 -7.93 9.69
C LEU A 439 14.81 -6.62 10.48
N PHE A 440 13.62 -6.00 10.54
CA PHE A 440 13.46 -4.72 11.22
C PHE A 440 13.70 -4.84 12.73
N MET A 441 13.11 -5.84 13.38
CA MET A 441 13.29 -6.12 14.81
C MET A 441 14.69 -6.66 15.13
N GLY A 442 15.46 -7.07 14.12
CA GLY A 442 16.86 -7.49 14.24
C GLY A 442 17.82 -6.34 14.54
N ALA A 443 17.45 -5.10 14.21
CA ALA A 443 18.27 -3.91 14.42
C ALA A 443 18.37 -3.52 15.89
N ASP A 444 19.59 -3.31 16.39
CA ASP A 444 19.82 -2.95 17.79
C ASP A 444 19.27 -1.56 18.14
N GLU A 445 19.28 -0.63 17.20
CA GLU A 445 18.76 0.73 17.42
C GLU A 445 17.23 0.72 17.60
N VAL A 446 16.52 -0.15 16.88
CA VAL A 446 15.06 -0.32 17.02
C VAL A 446 14.74 -0.82 18.43
N LYS A 447 15.45 -1.86 18.89
CA LYS A 447 15.33 -2.40 20.26
C LYS A 447 15.58 -1.33 21.32
N GLN A 448 16.65 -0.56 21.17
CA GLN A 448 16.98 0.54 22.08
C GLN A 448 15.89 1.62 22.09
N GLY A 449 15.30 1.93 20.93
CA GLY A 449 14.16 2.83 20.82
C GLY A 449 12.93 2.30 21.55
N LEU A 450 12.60 1.03 21.37
CA LEU A 450 11.49 0.35 22.05
C LEU A 450 11.69 0.33 23.57
N ASP A 451 12.87 -0.07 24.05
CA ASP A 451 13.24 -0.05 25.47
C ASP A 451 13.10 1.35 26.06
N LYS A 452 13.56 2.37 25.32
CA LYS A 452 13.49 3.79 25.73
C LYS A 452 12.05 4.29 25.88
N LEU A 453 11.13 3.77 25.08
CA LEU A 453 9.71 4.11 25.13
C LEU A 453 8.90 3.19 26.07
N GLY A 454 9.55 2.22 26.71
CA GLY A 454 8.90 1.31 27.68
C GLY A 454 8.15 0.13 27.04
N PHE A 455 8.45 -0.21 25.79
CA PHE A 455 7.87 -1.37 25.12
C PHE A 455 8.49 -2.69 25.60
N LYS A 456 7.74 -3.77 25.43
CA LYS A 456 8.15 -5.17 25.51
C LYS A 456 7.88 -5.81 24.16
N TYR A 457 8.77 -6.66 23.69
CA TYR A 457 8.72 -7.25 22.35
C TYR A 457 9.39 -8.63 22.30
#